data_AF-A0A2S7TIH9-F1
#
_entry.id   AF-A0A2S7TIH9-F1
#
_cell.length_a   1.000
_cell.length_b   1.000
_cell.length_c   1.000
_cell.angle_alpha   90.00
_cell.angle_beta   90.00
_cell.angle_gamma   90.00
#
_symmetry.space_group_name_H-M   'P 1'
#
loop_
_entity.id
_entity.type
_entity.pdbx_description
1 polymer ?
#
loop_
_entity_poly.entity_id
_entity_poly.type
_entity_poly.pdbx_seq_one_letter_code
_entity_poly.pdbx_strand_id
1 'polypeptide(L)'
;MKNLGILMLSVFMMVSCNTNGKKDSEIKVSEETTPTEKSIVGNDKDEHGCIGSAGYTWSELRQECIRTFEVGVRLNPVESNEDSTIISAFVVFNDAKSKAELFLPEAKGTMIMEQSEGKTFIKDQYTFNPEDATLSVNGEVTYKGAE
;
A
#
# COMPACT_ATOMS: atom_id res chain seq x y z
N MET A 1 -19.10 52.86 5.44
CA MET A 1 -20.49 52.77 4.96
C MET A 1 -20.98 51.36 5.25
N LYS A 2 -22.05 51.27 6.04
CA LYS A 2 -22.63 50.04 6.60
C LYS A 2 -23.67 49.47 5.63
N ASN A 3 -23.46 48.27 5.11
CA ASN A 3 -24.52 47.39 4.59
C ASN A 3 -24.17 46.02 5.17
N LEU A 4 -24.73 45.45 6.25
CA LEU A 4 -26.11 45.24 6.72
C LEU A 4 -27.04 44.51 5.74
N GLY A 5 -27.17 43.20 5.97
CA GLY A 5 -28.31 42.36 5.63
C GLY A 5 -27.99 41.24 4.63
N ILE A 6 -28.51 40.01 4.70
CA ILE A 6 -29.49 39.35 5.58
C ILE A 6 -29.21 37.84 5.48
N LEU A 7 -29.40 37.17 6.62
CA LEU A 7 -29.57 35.75 6.88
C LEU A 7 -30.36 34.96 5.81
N MET A 8 -29.86 33.80 5.36
CA MET A 8 -30.70 32.62 5.11
C MET A 8 -29.93 31.33 5.40
N LEU A 9 -30.35 30.70 6.50
CA LEU A 9 -29.99 29.38 6.97
C LEU A 9 -30.66 28.35 6.05
N SER A 10 -29.91 27.42 5.44
CA SER A 10 -30.49 26.21 4.84
C SER A 10 -29.63 25.00 5.19
N VAL A 11 -29.89 24.48 6.39
CA VAL A 11 -29.46 23.16 6.84
C VAL A 11 -30.33 22.14 6.12
N PHE A 12 -29.79 21.46 5.11
CA PHE A 12 -30.41 20.25 4.55
C PHE A 12 -29.89 19.04 5.34
N MET A 13 -30.59 18.68 6.43
CA MET A 13 -30.45 17.36 7.05
C MET A 13 -31.43 16.41 6.36
N MET A 14 -30.91 15.51 5.52
CA MET A 14 -31.64 14.33 5.08
C MET A 14 -31.61 13.31 6.24
N VAL A 15 -32.63 13.34 7.11
CA VAL A 15 -32.90 12.27 8.06
C VAL A 15 -33.70 11.20 7.32
N SER A 16 -33.09 10.04 7.11
CA SER A 16 -33.78 8.85 6.60
C SER A 16 -34.15 7.96 7.79
N CYS A 17 -35.43 7.89 8.14
CA CYS A 17 -35.97 6.84 9.01
C CYS A 17 -36.40 5.65 8.13
N ASN A 18 -35.84 4.46 8.36
CA ASN A 18 -36.50 3.21 8.00
C ASN A 18 -36.83 2.44 9.28
N THR A 19 -38.08 2.56 9.73
CA THR A 19 -38.66 1.70 10.75
C THR A 19 -39.44 0.61 10.04
N ASN A 20 -38.86 -0.58 9.89
CA ASN A 20 -39.63 -1.78 9.64
C ASN A 20 -39.54 -2.67 10.88
N GLY A 21 -40.74 -3.00 11.37
CA GLY A 21 -40.98 -3.54 12.70
C GLY A 21 -40.38 -4.91 12.95
N LYS A 22 -40.27 -5.18 14.25
CA LYS A 22 -39.99 -6.48 14.86
C LYS A 22 -40.77 -7.60 14.18
N LYS A 23 -40.07 -8.69 13.84
CA LYS A 23 -40.56 -10.03 14.10
C LYS A 23 -39.48 -10.76 14.88
N ASP A 24 -39.67 -10.81 16.19
CA ASP A 24 -39.04 -11.79 17.05
C ASP A 24 -39.42 -13.18 16.52
N SER A 25 -38.44 -13.93 16.03
CA SER A 25 -38.57 -15.38 15.84
C SER A 25 -37.57 -16.02 16.78
N GLU A 26 -38.05 -16.32 17.98
CA GLU A 26 -37.39 -17.17 18.94
C GLU A 26 -37.17 -18.55 18.31
N ILE A 27 -35.95 -18.84 17.86
CA ILE A 27 -35.48 -20.21 17.66
C ILE A 27 -34.32 -20.42 18.61
N LYS A 28 -34.65 -21.01 19.74
CA LYS A 28 -33.71 -21.53 20.73
C LYS A 28 -33.09 -22.81 20.16
N VAL A 29 -31.93 -22.69 19.54
CA VAL A 29 -31.05 -23.83 19.24
C VAL A 29 -29.75 -23.61 19.99
N SER A 30 -29.57 -24.40 21.04
CA SER A 30 -28.28 -24.61 21.67
C SER A 30 -27.46 -25.50 20.74
N GLU A 31 -26.60 -24.90 19.94
CA GLU A 31 -25.42 -25.55 19.38
C GLU A 31 -24.37 -24.46 19.17
N GLU A 32 -23.24 -24.63 19.84
CA GLU A 32 -22.05 -23.79 19.75
C GLU A 32 -21.51 -23.87 18.32
N THR A 33 -22.00 -22.97 17.46
CA THR A 33 -21.45 -22.77 16.12
C THR A 33 -21.02 -21.32 16.03
N THR A 34 -19.72 -21.09 16.25
CA THR A 34 -19.07 -19.80 16.07
C THR A 34 -19.46 -19.25 14.69
N PRO A 35 -20.02 -18.04 14.57
CA PRO A 35 -20.26 -17.43 13.27
C PRO A 35 -18.90 -17.28 12.58
N THR A 36 -18.65 -18.08 11.56
CA THR A 36 -17.59 -17.77 10.60
C THR A 36 -18.07 -16.51 9.88
N GLU A 37 -17.64 -15.35 10.35
CA GLU A 37 -17.73 -14.13 9.55
C GLU A 37 -17.09 -14.46 8.21
N LYS A 38 -17.92 -14.51 7.16
CA LYS A 38 -17.41 -14.47 5.79
C LYS A 38 -16.68 -13.14 5.67
N SER A 39 -15.35 -13.16 5.71
CA SER A 39 -14.55 -11.99 5.41
C SER A 39 -14.87 -11.58 3.97
N ILE A 40 -15.42 -10.38 3.81
CA ILE A 40 -15.68 -9.81 2.50
C ILE A 40 -14.32 -9.38 1.94
N VAL A 41 -13.90 -9.99 0.83
CA VAL A 41 -12.68 -9.60 0.12
C VAL A 41 -12.77 -8.13 -0.28
N GLY A 42 -11.69 -7.37 -0.07
CA GLY A 42 -11.63 -5.94 -0.40
C GLY A 42 -12.14 -5.00 0.70
N ASN A 43 -12.57 -5.52 1.86
CA ASN A 43 -12.90 -4.72 3.05
C ASN A 43 -11.70 -4.56 4.01
N ASP A 44 -10.49 -4.63 3.48
CA ASP A 44 -9.20 -4.62 4.20
C ASP A 44 -8.40 -3.35 3.90
N LYS A 45 -9.08 -2.20 3.92
CA LYS A 45 -8.43 -0.89 3.78
C LYS A 45 -7.52 -0.62 4.98
N ASP A 46 -6.29 -0.20 4.71
CA ASP A 46 -5.37 0.31 5.73
C ASP A 46 -5.66 1.78 6.12
N GLU A 47 -4.80 2.37 6.94
CA GLU A 47 -4.91 3.77 7.41
C GLU A 47 -4.86 4.81 6.27
N HIS A 48 -4.26 4.46 5.14
CA HIS A 48 -4.19 5.29 3.94
C HIS A 48 -5.33 4.99 2.96
N GLY A 49 -6.17 4.00 3.26
CA GLY A 49 -7.27 3.55 2.41
C GLY A 49 -6.85 2.59 1.31
N CYS A 50 -5.62 2.06 1.35
CA CYS A 50 -5.12 1.09 0.37
C CYS A 50 -5.73 -0.29 0.65
N ILE A 51 -6.17 -0.96 -0.42
CA ILE A 51 -6.79 -2.29 -0.34
C ILE A 51 -5.70 -3.34 -0.60
N GLY A 52 -5.14 -3.90 0.47
CA GLY A 52 -4.03 -4.85 0.40
C GLY A 52 -4.36 -6.12 -0.39
N SER A 53 -5.58 -6.65 -0.25
CA SER A 53 -6.08 -7.82 -0.97
C SER A 53 -6.18 -7.60 -2.48
N ALA A 54 -6.26 -6.34 -2.93
CA ALA A 54 -6.18 -5.97 -4.33
C ALA A 54 -4.74 -5.68 -4.78
N GLY A 55 -3.75 -5.82 -3.91
CA GLY A 55 -2.33 -5.57 -4.18
C GLY A 55 -1.92 -4.10 -4.10
N TYR A 56 -2.77 -3.23 -3.53
CA TYR A 56 -2.42 -1.83 -3.30
C TYR A 56 -1.61 -1.68 -2.02
N THR A 57 -0.59 -0.84 -2.08
CA THR A 57 0.22 -0.40 -0.93
C THR A 57 0.42 1.10 -0.99
N TRP A 58 0.56 1.74 0.17
CA TRP A 58 0.87 3.17 0.24
C TRP A 58 2.30 3.42 -0.26
N SER A 59 2.46 4.40 -1.14
CA SER A 59 3.76 4.94 -1.54
C SER A 59 3.98 6.28 -0.86
N GLU A 60 4.97 6.36 0.02
CA GLU A 60 5.36 7.62 0.64
C GLU A 60 5.92 8.60 -0.40
N LEU A 61 6.53 8.09 -1.47
CA LEU A 61 7.09 8.94 -2.51
C LEU A 61 6.02 9.53 -3.43
N ARG A 62 4.98 8.77 -3.76
CA ARG A 62 3.90 9.20 -4.66
C ARG A 62 2.68 9.77 -3.96
N GLN A 63 2.56 9.55 -2.65
CA GLN A 63 1.41 9.96 -1.84
C GLN A 63 0.09 9.39 -2.37
N GLU A 64 0.13 8.14 -2.82
CA GLU A 64 -1.04 7.42 -3.34
C GLU A 64 -0.91 5.91 -3.10
N CYS A 65 -2.03 5.20 -3.21
CA CYS A 65 -2.02 3.74 -3.21
C CYS A 65 -1.62 3.21 -4.59
N ILE A 66 -0.52 2.46 -4.65
CA ILE A 66 0.02 1.89 -5.89
C ILE A 66 0.06 0.37 -5.84
N ARG A 67 0.12 -0.26 -7.03
CA ARG A 67 0.49 -1.67 -7.18
C ARG A 67 1.94 -1.69 -7.64
N THR A 68 2.87 -2.00 -6.74
CA THR A 68 4.32 -1.91 -7.00
C THR A 68 4.77 -2.72 -8.21
N PHE A 69 4.11 -3.85 -8.50
CA PHE A 69 4.39 -4.68 -9.66
C PHE A 69 3.92 -4.09 -11.00
N GLU A 70 3.07 -3.06 -11.00
CA GLU A 70 2.64 -2.37 -12.22
C GLU A 70 3.52 -1.15 -12.53
N VAL A 71 4.06 -0.49 -11.50
CA VAL A 71 4.74 0.80 -11.64
C VAL A 71 6.22 0.80 -11.25
N GLY A 72 6.71 -0.26 -10.62
CA GLY A 72 8.07 -0.38 -10.11
C GLY A 72 8.96 -1.33 -10.91
N VAL A 73 10.27 -1.19 -10.71
CA VAL A 73 11.28 -2.17 -11.15
C VAL A 73 11.24 -3.35 -10.21
N ARG A 74 10.91 -4.54 -10.73
CA ARG A 74 10.89 -5.78 -9.96
C ARG A 74 12.30 -6.35 -9.81
N LEU A 75 12.69 -6.66 -8.58
CA LEU A 75 13.99 -7.25 -8.25
C LEU A 75 13.78 -8.59 -7.53
N ASN A 76 14.41 -9.65 -8.02
CA ASN A 76 14.42 -10.97 -7.37
C ASN A 76 15.71 -11.14 -6.55
N PRO A 77 15.63 -11.83 -5.40
CA PRO A 77 16.82 -12.16 -4.62
C PRO A 77 17.80 -13.01 -5.43
N VAL A 78 19.09 -12.74 -5.28
CA VAL A 78 20.18 -13.52 -5.93
C VAL A 78 20.27 -14.91 -5.31
N GLU A 79 20.17 -14.98 -3.98
CA GLU A 79 20.09 -16.24 -3.28
C GLU A 79 18.63 -16.65 -3.14
N SER A 80 18.27 -17.74 -3.81
CA SER A 80 17.00 -18.44 -3.57
C SER A 80 17.30 -19.92 -3.42
N ASN A 81 16.77 -20.54 -2.37
CA ASN A 81 16.79 -22.00 -2.26
C ASN A 81 15.81 -22.54 -3.31
N GLU A 82 16.12 -23.66 -3.97
CA GLU A 82 15.31 -24.18 -5.09
C GLU A 82 13.84 -24.48 -4.70
N ASP A 83 13.56 -24.64 -3.41
CA ASP A 83 12.21 -24.87 -2.86
C ASP A 83 11.57 -23.61 -2.25
N SER A 84 12.23 -22.46 -2.31
CA SER A 84 11.77 -21.22 -1.67
C SER A 84 10.91 -20.36 -2.59
N THR A 85 9.86 -19.77 -2.02
CA THR A 85 9.05 -18.78 -2.74
C THR A 85 9.90 -17.54 -3.00
N ILE A 86 10.02 -17.14 -4.27
CA ILE A 86 10.71 -15.91 -4.65
C ILE A 86 9.86 -14.72 -4.24
N ILE A 87 10.25 -14.04 -3.17
CA ILE A 87 9.62 -12.79 -2.76
C ILE A 87 10.45 -11.62 -3.30
N SER A 88 9.89 -10.91 -4.28
CA SER A 88 10.57 -9.82 -4.97
C SER A 88 10.57 -8.53 -4.14
N ALA A 89 11.63 -7.74 -4.28
CA ALA A 89 11.65 -6.33 -3.93
C ALA A 89 11.19 -5.49 -5.12
N PHE A 90 10.79 -4.24 -4.87
CA PHE A 90 10.40 -3.29 -5.91
C PHE A 90 11.02 -1.91 -5.69
N VAL A 91 11.39 -1.24 -6.78
CA VAL A 91 11.86 0.15 -6.75
C VAL A 91 10.93 1.02 -7.59
N VAL A 92 10.33 2.03 -6.97
CA VAL A 92 9.40 2.96 -7.61
C VAL A 92 10.03 4.35 -7.68
N PHE A 93 10.09 4.94 -8.86
CA PHE A 93 10.62 6.30 -9.02
C PHE A 93 9.53 7.36 -8.89
N ASN A 94 9.94 8.56 -8.49
CA ASN A 94 9.18 9.78 -8.77
C ASN A 94 9.29 10.17 -10.25
N ASP A 95 8.43 11.07 -10.71
CA ASP A 95 8.37 11.49 -12.11
C ASP A 95 9.69 12.08 -12.62
N ALA A 96 10.39 12.83 -11.77
CA ALA A 96 11.68 13.44 -12.08
C ALA A 96 12.85 12.44 -12.12
N LYS A 97 12.64 11.18 -11.69
CA LYS A 97 13.68 10.16 -11.50
C LYS A 97 14.86 10.64 -10.64
N SER A 98 14.56 11.48 -9.66
CA SER A 98 15.54 12.03 -8.71
C SER A 98 15.49 11.33 -7.36
N LYS A 99 14.38 10.63 -7.08
CA LYS A 99 14.19 9.81 -5.88
C LYS A 99 13.60 8.47 -6.26
N ALA A 100 13.87 7.48 -5.44
CA ALA A 100 13.30 6.15 -5.56
C ALA A 100 12.77 5.68 -4.21
N GLU A 101 11.66 4.98 -4.20
CA GLU A 101 11.13 4.30 -3.03
C GLU A 101 11.37 2.80 -3.17
N LEU A 102 12.08 2.23 -2.20
CA LEU A 102 12.42 0.82 -2.15
C LEU A 102 11.46 0.09 -1.21
N PHE A 103 10.80 -0.92 -1.78
CA PHE A 103 9.89 -1.84 -1.11
C PHE A 103 10.61 -3.17 -0.95
N LEU A 104 10.97 -3.52 0.29
CA LEU A 104 11.61 -4.78 0.64
C LEU A 104 10.58 -5.74 1.28
N PRO A 105 10.63 -7.04 0.96
CA PRO A 105 9.64 -8.00 1.47
C PRO A 105 9.68 -8.18 2.99
N GLU A 106 10.86 -8.15 3.60
CA GLU A 106 11.06 -8.37 5.04
C GLU A 106 10.99 -7.07 5.87
N ALA A 107 10.75 -5.92 5.23
CA ALA A 107 10.75 -4.63 5.91
C ALA A 107 9.35 -4.26 6.39
N LYS A 108 9.26 -3.69 7.60
CA LYS A 108 8.00 -3.14 8.16
C LYS A 108 7.55 -1.84 7.49
N GLY A 109 8.26 -1.36 6.48
CA GLY A 109 7.99 -0.10 5.79
C GLY A 109 8.89 0.06 4.57
N THR A 110 8.77 1.21 3.90
CA THR A 110 9.51 1.54 2.67
C THR A 110 10.64 2.52 2.97
N MET A 111 11.53 2.70 1.99
CA MET A 111 12.69 3.58 2.13
C MET A 111 12.78 4.53 0.94
N ILE A 112 12.79 5.84 1.18
CA ILE A 112 13.09 6.82 0.13
C ILE A 112 14.60 6.96 0.00
N MET A 113 15.10 6.65 -1.20
CA MET A 113 16.47 6.74 -1.65
C MET A 113 16.66 8.00 -2.49
N GLU A 114 17.75 8.71 -2.24
CA GLU A 114 18.11 9.91 -3.00
C GLU A 114 19.10 9.53 -4.10
N GLN A 115 19.01 10.22 -5.24
CA GLN A 115 19.98 10.06 -6.32
C GLN A 115 21.34 10.62 -5.90
N SER A 116 22.38 9.82 -6.12
CA SER A 116 23.80 10.17 -5.95
C SER A 116 24.47 10.40 -7.31
N GLU A 117 25.77 10.73 -7.29
CA GLU A 117 26.59 10.81 -8.50
C GLU A 117 26.53 9.48 -9.28
N GLY A 118 26.36 9.56 -10.61
CA GLY A 118 26.29 8.37 -11.47
C GLY A 118 24.91 7.70 -11.61
N LYS A 119 23.81 8.38 -11.25
CA LYS A 119 22.42 7.89 -11.31
C LYS A 119 22.07 6.74 -10.36
N THR A 120 22.97 6.40 -9.45
CA THR A 120 22.71 5.43 -8.39
C THR A 120 21.84 6.05 -7.30
N PHE A 121 20.97 5.26 -6.68
CA PHE A 121 20.12 5.69 -5.57
C PHE A 121 20.64 5.08 -4.27
N ILE A 122 20.78 5.88 -3.22
CA ILE A 122 21.44 5.44 -1.98
C ILE A 122 20.58 5.80 -0.77
N LYS A 123 20.45 4.85 0.16
CA LYS A 123 19.94 5.10 1.52
C LYS A 123 20.56 4.10 2.49
N ASP A 124 21.26 4.61 3.51
CA ASP A 124 21.92 3.79 4.53
C ASP A 124 22.83 2.71 3.91
N GLN A 125 22.53 1.43 4.13
CA GLN A 125 23.28 0.30 3.55
C GLN A 125 22.84 -0.10 2.14
N TYR A 126 21.79 0.53 1.61
CA TYR A 126 21.16 0.15 0.35
C TYR A 126 21.64 1.02 -0.80
N THR A 127 22.01 0.38 -1.89
CA THR A 127 22.46 1.03 -3.13
C THR A 127 21.73 0.39 -4.30
N PHE A 128 20.92 1.16 -5.02
CA PHE A 128 20.22 0.70 -6.22
C PHE A 128 20.82 1.34 -7.46
N ASN A 129 21.28 0.49 -8.40
CA ASN A 129 21.74 0.92 -9.71
C ASN A 129 20.64 0.64 -10.75
N PRO A 130 20.07 1.68 -11.37
CA PRO A 130 19.01 1.51 -12.37
C PRO A 130 19.52 1.00 -13.73
N GLU A 131 20.81 1.13 -14.04
CA GLU A 131 21.35 0.75 -15.36
C GLU A 131 21.44 -0.78 -15.53
N ASP A 132 21.72 -1.49 -14.45
CA ASP A 132 21.79 -2.96 -14.41
C ASP A 132 20.68 -3.61 -13.55
N ALA A 133 19.77 -2.78 -13.01
CA ALA A 133 18.71 -3.20 -12.09
C ALA A 133 19.23 -4.04 -10.92
N THR A 134 20.30 -3.58 -10.26
CA THR A 134 20.86 -4.26 -9.09
C THR A 134 20.60 -3.50 -7.80
N LEU A 135 20.26 -4.23 -6.75
CA LEU A 135 20.21 -3.71 -5.39
C LEU A 135 21.29 -4.37 -4.55
N SER A 136 22.18 -3.55 -4.01
CA SER A 136 23.22 -3.97 -3.09
C SER A 136 22.89 -3.60 -1.66
N VAL A 137 23.23 -4.49 -0.73
CA VAL A 137 23.12 -4.29 0.72
C VAL A 137 24.53 -4.44 1.29
N ASN A 138 25.03 -3.42 1.99
CA ASN A 138 26.41 -3.39 2.49
C ASN A 138 27.48 -3.63 1.40
N GLY A 139 27.19 -3.22 0.16
CA GLY A 139 28.09 -3.38 -1.00
C GLY A 139 27.97 -4.71 -1.74
N GLU A 140 27.18 -5.67 -1.25
CA GLU A 140 26.94 -6.96 -1.90
C GLU A 140 25.62 -6.96 -2.66
N VAL A 141 25.62 -7.44 -3.91
CA VAL A 141 24.40 -7.54 -4.72
C VAL A 141 23.50 -8.63 -4.16
N THR A 142 22.36 -8.23 -3.60
CA THR A 142 21.40 -9.15 -2.96
C THR A 142 20.15 -9.35 -3.81
N TYR A 143 19.81 -8.38 -4.67
CA TYR A 143 18.73 -8.53 -5.65
C TYR A 143 19.15 -8.06 -7.04
N LYS A 144 18.55 -8.67 -8.07
CA LYS A 144 18.72 -8.34 -9.50
C LYS A 144 17.37 -8.21 -10.19
N GLY A 145 17.32 -7.47 -11.30
CA GLY A 145 16.13 -7.37 -12.15
C GLY A 145 15.53 -8.75 -12.44
N ALA A 146 14.21 -8.86 -12.26
CA ALA A 146 13.49 -10.07 -12.64
C ALA A 146 13.48 -10.22 -14.17
N GLU A 147 13.81 -11.42 -14.67
CA GLU A 147 13.71 -11.81 -16.08
C GLU A 147 12.25 -12.03 -16.54
#